data_AF-A0A0F8A1A3-F1
#
_entry.id   AF-A0A0F8A1A3-F1
#
_cell.length_a   1.000
_cell.length_b   1.000
_cell.length_c   1.000
_cell.angle_alpha   90.00
_cell.angle_beta   90.00
_cell.angle_gamma   90.00
#
_symmetry.space_group_name_H-M   'P 1'
#
loop_
_entity.id
_entity.type
_entity.pdbx_description
1 polymer ?
#
loop_
_entity_poly.entity_id
_entity_poly.type
_entity_poly.pdbx_seq_one_letter_code
_entity_poly.pdbx_strand_id
1 'polypeptide(L)'
;MYSFIDPDTDGLAIRFCAEAERLWAIERRNERDSLTNIAAAEFLCLGYLGQGRDHAIVAYVSEASNMGKRMGLFGTQDEDPMEEPSDSSPETAEAARARMHTAWGPPSMAIPEPNTPHGPDVDSHSANQGHQPISSGYMGHTFPYVCRFWSILSEVSEVYSGDGQLPWGSSGSLSFAEFKFRELLAWSNSMPSRLSENHHNPHHVQILHLWFHAAILDIFRPHIQGMSAGARHLRTFASMAITPDAVCASSVAQMKYLITNYRLNYGSSACTILWHTALIYVINAILNGPKEENWYSDILLCVYAYESLGRSWRVAGAIAKGLLSLIMQKSDVPSRTARRILHDLERNPDHFPGEIRATFMVDLNLALSDPGSATVEHLAKQFEDNVLLKDYTTVLDNSRKQ
;
A
#
# COMPACT_ATOMS: atom_id res chain seq x y z
N MET A 1 5.35 16.34 1.70
CA MET A 1 6.76 15.88 1.63
C MET A 1 7.73 17.04 1.83
N TYR A 2 7.64 18.12 1.06
CA TYR A 2 8.50 19.30 1.25
C TYR A 2 8.29 20.00 2.60
N SER A 3 7.08 19.92 3.15
CA SER A 3 6.75 20.42 4.49
C SER A 3 7.50 19.73 5.63
N PHE A 4 8.05 18.54 5.39
CA PHE A 4 8.97 17.91 6.32
C PHE A 4 10.32 18.64 6.39
N ILE A 5 10.77 19.21 5.26
CA ILE A 5 12.03 19.95 5.14
C ILE A 5 11.83 21.42 5.53
N ASP A 6 10.76 22.03 5.02
CA ASP A 6 10.42 23.43 5.22
C ASP A 6 8.90 23.58 5.47
N PRO A 7 8.47 23.82 6.72
CA PRO A 7 7.06 23.95 7.09
C PRO A 7 6.30 25.04 6.30
N ASP A 8 6.99 26.08 5.83
CA ASP A 8 6.36 27.18 5.10
C ASP A 8 5.84 26.73 3.72
N THR A 9 6.27 25.55 3.24
CA THR A 9 5.81 24.97 1.98
C THR A 9 4.39 24.40 2.02
N ASP A 10 3.79 24.20 3.21
CA ASP A 10 2.40 23.73 3.32
C ASP A 10 1.41 24.70 2.67
N GLY A 11 1.63 26.01 2.84
CA GLY A 11 0.82 27.04 2.19
C GLY A 11 0.95 27.04 0.65
N LEU A 12 2.08 26.56 0.13
CA LEU A 12 2.32 26.40 -1.31
C LEU A 12 1.64 25.15 -1.86
N ALA A 13 1.55 24.08 -1.08
CA ALA A 13 0.92 22.83 -1.52
C ALA A 13 -0.54 23.03 -1.93
N ILE A 14 -1.31 23.84 -1.18
CA ILE A 14 -2.70 24.21 -1.54
C ILE A 14 -2.74 24.94 -2.89
N ARG A 15 -1.85 25.92 -3.08
CA ARG A 15 -1.80 26.74 -4.31
C ARG A 15 -1.40 25.90 -5.52
N PHE A 16 -0.40 25.02 -5.37
CA PHE A 16 -0.01 24.10 -6.42
C PHE A 16 -1.09 23.07 -6.74
N CYS A 17 -1.82 22.59 -5.74
CA CYS A 17 -2.95 21.70 -5.94
C CYS A 17 -4.06 22.39 -6.75
N ALA A 18 -4.44 23.61 -6.37
CA ALA A 18 -5.45 24.39 -7.11
C ALA A 18 -5.01 24.71 -8.56
N GLU A 19 -3.74 25.03 -8.78
CA GLU A 19 -3.22 25.26 -10.13
C GLU A 19 -3.17 23.96 -10.95
N ALA A 20 -2.77 22.85 -10.35
CA ALA A 20 -2.79 21.54 -11.02
C ALA A 20 -4.22 21.12 -11.39
N GLU A 21 -5.21 21.37 -10.53
CA GLU A 21 -6.64 21.15 -10.83
C GLU A 21 -7.12 22.04 -12.00
N ARG A 22 -6.72 23.31 -12.02
CA ARG A 22 -7.05 24.24 -13.10
C ARG A 22 -6.46 23.79 -14.44
N LEU A 23 -5.18 23.40 -14.44
CA LEU A 23 -4.50 22.87 -15.63
C LEU A 23 -5.15 21.57 -16.09
N TRP A 24 -5.42 20.64 -15.17
CA TRP A 24 -6.14 19.40 -15.46
C TRP A 24 -7.50 19.66 -16.13
N ALA A 25 -8.29 20.59 -15.62
CA ALA A 25 -9.59 20.94 -16.19
C ALA A 25 -9.47 21.51 -17.62
N ILE A 26 -8.41 22.25 -17.92
CA ILE A 26 -8.13 22.76 -19.28
C ILE A 26 -7.73 21.62 -20.21
N GLU A 27 -6.81 20.76 -19.79
CA GLU A 27 -6.38 19.60 -20.57
C GLU A 27 -7.55 18.66 -20.89
N ARG A 28 -8.43 18.42 -19.91
CA ARG A 28 -9.64 17.62 -20.05
C ARG A 28 -10.61 18.18 -21.08
N ARG A 29 -10.85 19.50 -21.09
CA ARG A 29 -11.73 20.16 -22.07
C ARG A 29 -11.21 20.06 -23.49
N ASN A 30 -9.90 19.92 -23.65
CA ASN A 30 -9.27 19.79 -24.97
C ASN A 30 -9.20 18.33 -25.45
N GLU A 31 -9.75 17.37 -24.68
CA GLU A 31 -9.78 15.92 -25.00
C GLU A 31 -8.39 15.37 -25.40
N ARG A 32 -7.33 15.88 -24.75
CA ARG A 32 -5.96 15.50 -25.07
C ARG A 32 -5.52 14.28 -24.28
N ASP A 33 -5.45 13.15 -24.96
CA ASP A 33 -4.80 11.94 -24.44
C ASP A 33 -3.27 12.07 -24.60
N SER A 34 -2.54 11.97 -23.48
CA SER A 34 -1.08 11.96 -23.50
C SER A 34 -0.53 11.24 -22.27
N LEU A 35 0.69 10.71 -22.37
CA LEU A 35 1.38 10.09 -21.24
C LEU A 35 1.52 11.06 -20.06
N THR A 36 1.78 12.33 -20.35
CA THR A 36 1.88 13.39 -19.34
C THR A 36 0.56 13.63 -18.64
N ASN A 37 -0.57 13.62 -19.35
CA ASN A 37 -1.89 13.79 -18.74
C ASN A 37 -2.26 12.58 -17.87
N ILE A 38 -1.93 11.36 -18.29
CA ILE A 38 -2.09 10.17 -17.44
C ILE A 38 -1.27 10.33 -16.16
N ALA A 39 0.05 10.57 -16.27
CA ALA A 39 0.91 10.76 -15.10
C ALA A 39 0.43 11.90 -14.19
N ALA A 40 -0.05 13.02 -14.76
CA ALA A 40 -0.61 14.12 -13.99
C ALA A 40 -1.86 13.71 -13.19
N ALA A 41 -2.75 12.92 -13.79
CA ALA A 41 -3.92 12.36 -13.10
C ALA A 41 -3.48 11.45 -11.94
N GLU A 42 -2.48 10.60 -12.14
CA GLU A 42 -1.96 9.71 -11.10
C GLU A 42 -1.32 10.46 -9.93
N PHE A 43 -0.53 11.51 -10.20
CA PHE A 43 0.03 12.36 -9.15
C PHE A 43 -1.04 13.16 -8.41
N LEU A 44 -2.08 13.62 -9.11
CA LEU A 44 -3.26 14.23 -8.48
C LEU A 44 -3.98 13.24 -7.58
N CYS A 45 -4.17 11.98 -8.00
CA CYS A 45 -4.71 10.91 -7.16
C CYS A 45 -3.91 10.77 -5.86
N LEU A 46 -2.59 10.64 -5.96
CA LEU A 46 -1.72 10.46 -4.79
C LEU A 46 -1.77 11.68 -3.86
N GLY A 47 -1.79 12.89 -4.41
CA GLY A 47 -1.94 14.12 -3.63
C GLY A 47 -3.27 14.17 -2.88
N TYR A 48 -4.37 13.81 -3.55
CA TYR A 48 -5.71 13.74 -2.96
C TYR A 48 -5.83 12.66 -1.89
N LEU A 49 -5.22 11.48 -2.11
CA LEU A 49 -5.13 10.41 -1.10
C LEU A 49 -4.46 10.92 0.16
N GLY A 50 -3.32 11.60 -0.03
CA GLY A 50 -2.54 12.17 1.06
C GLY A 50 -3.27 13.24 1.86
N GLN A 51 -4.14 14.00 1.20
CA GLN A 51 -4.98 15.04 1.81
C GLN A 51 -6.29 14.50 2.40
N GLY A 52 -6.63 13.23 2.15
CA GLY A 52 -7.91 12.64 2.53
C GLY A 52 -9.09 13.25 1.77
N ARG A 53 -8.95 13.51 0.47
CA ARG A 53 -10.01 14.04 -0.41
C ARG A 53 -10.53 12.96 -1.37
N ASP A 54 -10.82 11.78 -0.84
CA ASP A 54 -10.98 10.52 -1.59
C ASP A 54 -12.00 10.53 -2.76
N HIS A 55 -13.04 11.37 -2.72
CA HIS A 55 -14.09 11.42 -3.76
C HIS A 55 -13.57 11.76 -5.17
N ALA A 56 -12.46 12.50 -5.29
CA ALA A 56 -11.89 12.83 -6.59
C ALA A 56 -10.92 11.76 -7.10
N ILE A 57 -10.41 10.89 -6.23
CA ILE A 57 -9.41 9.87 -6.58
C ILE A 57 -9.99 8.91 -7.61
N VAL A 58 -11.20 8.40 -7.35
CA VAL A 58 -11.89 7.50 -8.29
C VAL A 58 -12.05 8.15 -9.66
N ALA A 59 -12.36 9.45 -9.71
CA ALA A 59 -12.51 10.17 -10.98
C ALA A 59 -11.18 10.30 -11.75
N TYR A 60 -10.10 10.68 -11.07
CA TYR A 60 -8.77 10.79 -11.68
C TYR A 60 -8.23 9.43 -12.14
N VAL A 61 -8.35 8.38 -11.30
CA VAL A 61 -7.92 7.02 -11.68
C VAL A 61 -8.73 6.51 -12.86
N SER A 62 -10.06 6.65 -12.82
CA SER A 62 -10.92 6.20 -13.93
C SER A 62 -10.55 6.90 -15.23
N GLU A 63 -10.26 8.19 -15.18
CA GLU A 63 -9.86 8.92 -16.38
C GLU A 63 -8.46 8.54 -16.87
N ALA A 64 -7.50 8.37 -15.97
CA ALA A 64 -6.16 7.86 -16.29
C ALA A 64 -6.24 6.49 -16.99
N SER A 65 -7.05 5.57 -16.43
CA SER A 65 -7.30 4.26 -17.02
C SER A 65 -7.96 4.36 -18.40
N ASN A 66 -8.96 5.23 -18.56
CA ASN A 66 -9.63 5.42 -19.85
C ASN A 66 -8.70 6.02 -20.91
N MET A 67 -7.88 7.02 -20.55
CA MET A 67 -6.83 7.56 -21.41
C MET A 67 -5.84 6.48 -21.82
N GLY A 68 -5.35 5.67 -20.86
CA GLY A 68 -4.42 4.60 -21.16
C GLY A 68 -5.01 3.52 -22.08
N LYS A 69 -6.30 3.19 -21.95
CA LYS A 69 -7.01 2.29 -22.87
C LYS A 69 -7.06 2.87 -24.29
N ARG A 70 -7.48 4.14 -24.44
CA ARG A 70 -7.53 4.82 -25.75
C ARG A 70 -6.16 4.95 -26.41
N MET A 71 -5.12 5.07 -25.60
CA MET A 71 -3.72 5.12 -26.04
C MET A 71 -3.08 3.73 -26.29
N GLY A 72 -3.81 2.63 -26.07
CA GLY A 72 -3.31 1.27 -26.26
C GLY A 72 -2.26 0.84 -25.24
N LEU A 73 -2.21 1.47 -24.06
CA LEU A 73 -1.26 1.11 -22.99
C LEU A 73 -1.64 -0.19 -22.27
N PHE A 74 -2.92 -0.57 -22.31
CA PHE A 74 -3.47 -1.74 -21.63
C PHE A 74 -3.98 -2.77 -22.63
N GLY A 75 -3.82 -4.06 -22.32
CA GLY A 75 -4.41 -5.13 -23.13
C GLY A 75 -5.91 -5.23 -22.93
N THR A 76 -6.66 -5.22 -24.03
CA THR A 76 -8.06 -5.66 -24.06
C THR A 76 -8.06 -7.16 -24.31
N GLN A 77 -8.56 -7.95 -23.35
CA GLN A 77 -8.53 -9.42 -23.38
C GLN A 77 -9.39 -10.04 -24.51
N ASP A 78 -10.15 -9.20 -25.24
CA ASP A 78 -11.17 -9.61 -26.22
C ASP A 78 -10.99 -8.99 -27.62
N GLU A 79 -9.88 -8.30 -27.91
CA GLU A 79 -9.62 -7.80 -29.26
C GLU A 79 -8.55 -8.67 -29.93
N ASP A 80 -8.90 -9.25 -31.09
CA ASP A 80 -7.92 -9.80 -32.04
C ASP A 80 -6.77 -8.79 -32.16
N PRO A 81 -5.49 -9.25 -32.20
CA PRO A 81 -4.35 -8.36 -32.22
C PRO A 81 -4.54 -7.30 -33.32
N MET A 82 -4.87 -6.09 -32.88
CA MET A 82 -5.16 -4.97 -33.75
C MET A 82 -3.96 -4.84 -34.68
N GLU A 83 -4.18 -4.94 -35.99
CA GLU A 83 -3.13 -4.82 -37.00
C GLU A 83 -2.20 -3.67 -36.60
N GLU A 84 -0.93 -4.00 -36.32
CA GLU A 84 0.07 -2.97 -36.05
C GLU A 84 -0.03 -1.92 -37.16
N PRO A 85 -0.20 -0.63 -36.83
CA PRO A 85 -0.26 0.40 -37.86
C PRO A 85 1.01 0.27 -38.69
N SER A 86 0.83 -0.05 -39.98
CA SER A 86 1.87 -0.40 -40.94
C SER A 86 2.87 0.72 -41.27
N ASP A 87 2.89 1.78 -40.45
CA ASP A 87 3.63 3.02 -40.68
C ASP A 87 4.35 3.55 -39.42
N SER A 88 4.58 2.71 -38.39
CA SER A 88 5.34 3.16 -37.21
C SER A 88 6.85 3.12 -37.49
N SER A 89 7.45 4.31 -37.65
CA SER A 89 8.89 4.49 -37.39
C SER A 89 9.27 3.80 -36.07
N PRO A 90 10.45 3.16 -35.96
CA PRO A 90 10.83 2.45 -34.74
C PRO A 90 10.70 3.38 -33.53
N GLU A 91 9.86 3.00 -32.57
CA GLU A 91 9.66 3.74 -31.34
C GLU A 91 11.00 3.90 -30.63
N THR A 92 11.32 5.12 -30.19
CA THR A 92 12.58 5.34 -29.47
C THR A 92 12.54 4.61 -28.13
N ALA A 93 13.69 4.11 -27.67
CA ALA A 93 13.78 3.44 -26.37
C ALA A 93 13.29 4.33 -25.20
N GLU A 94 13.34 5.64 -25.35
CA GLU A 94 12.82 6.62 -24.40
C GLU A 94 11.28 6.69 -24.41
N ALA A 95 10.67 6.70 -25.59
CA ALA A 95 9.20 6.68 -25.73
C ALA A 95 8.60 5.39 -25.16
N ALA A 96 9.19 4.23 -25.50
CA ALA A 96 8.79 2.95 -24.93
C ALA A 96 8.91 2.94 -23.40
N ARG A 97 10.00 3.51 -22.85
CA ARG A 97 10.20 3.65 -21.40
C ARG A 97 9.15 4.54 -20.76
N ALA A 98 8.85 5.69 -21.35
CA ALA A 98 7.82 6.59 -20.85
C ALA A 98 6.43 5.92 -20.84
N ARG A 99 6.09 5.17 -21.89
CA ARG A 99 4.85 4.36 -21.94
C ARG A 99 4.79 3.35 -20.81
N MET A 100 5.85 2.56 -20.61
CA MET A 100 5.91 1.56 -19.53
C MET A 100 5.76 2.21 -18.15
N HIS A 101 6.47 3.30 -17.86
CA HIS A 101 6.36 3.96 -16.54
C HIS A 101 4.98 4.57 -16.30
N THR A 102 4.33 5.05 -17.36
CA THR A 102 2.98 5.63 -17.29
C THR A 102 1.92 4.55 -17.12
N ALA A 103 2.06 3.40 -17.80
CA ALA A 103 1.11 2.29 -17.68
C ALA A 103 1.17 1.62 -16.30
N TRP A 104 2.37 1.50 -15.73
CA TRP A 104 2.63 0.88 -14.43
C TRP A 104 2.70 1.92 -13.29
N GLY A 105 2.09 3.08 -13.48
CA GLY A 105 2.11 4.16 -12.52
C GLY A 105 1.46 3.81 -11.17
N PRO A 106 1.50 4.74 -10.21
CA PRO A 106 1.10 4.48 -8.82
C PRO A 106 -0.32 3.99 -8.53
N PRO A 107 -1.36 4.12 -9.40
CA PRO A 107 -2.66 3.50 -9.13
C PRO A 107 -2.77 2.08 -9.70
N SER A 108 -1.69 1.29 -9.67
CA SER A 108 -1.72 -0.14 -10.04
C SER A 108 -2.57 -1.02 -9.09
N MET A 109 -3.39 -0.45 -8.20
CA MET A 109 -4.35 -1.21 -7.38
C MET A 109 -5.58 -1.68 -8.17
N ALA A 110 -5.78 -1.26 -9.42
CA ALA A 110 -6.95 -1.65 -10.23
C ALA A 110 -6.73 -1.61 -11.75
N ILE A 111 -5.50 -1.84 -12.24
CA ILE A 111 -5.19 -1.75 -13.67
C ILE A 111 -5.04 -3.17 -14.24
N PRO A 112 -5.79 -3.54 -15.31
CA PRO A 112 -5.56 -4.77 -16.07
C PRO A 112 -4.13 -4.83 -16.61
N GLU A 113 -3.58 -6.03 -16.80
CA GLU A 113 -2.21 -6.19 -17.29
C GLU A 113 -1.92 -5.32 -18.52
N PRO A 114 -0.86 -4.47 -18.49
CA PRO A 114 -0.48 -3.68 -19.63
C PRO A 114 0.09 -4.57 -20.74
N ASN A 115 -0.15 -4.17 -21.98
CA ASN A 115 0.48 -4.80 -23.14
C ASN A 115 1.99 -4.56 -23.06
N THR A 116 2.75 -5.51 -22.55
CA THR A 116 4.22 -5.46 -22.65
C THR A 116 4.62 -5.86 -24.06
N PRO A 117 5.25 -4.97 -24.86
CA PRO A 117 6.12 -5.44 -25.93
C PRO A 117 7.19 -6.30 -25.25
N HIS A 118 7.46 -7.49 -25.78
CA HIS A 118 8.52 -8.35 -25.27
C HIS A 118 9.81 -7.53 -25.13
N GLY A 119 10.16 -7.18 -23.89
CA GLY A 119 11.43 -6.54 -23.59
C GLY A 119 12.55 -7.48 -24.04
N PRO A 120 13.68 -6.96 -24.54
CA PRO A 120 14.77 -7.82 -24.94
C PRO A 120 15.18 -8.66 -23.73
N ASP A 121 15.20 -9.98 -23.91
CA ASP A 121 15.74 -10.94 -22.95
C ASP A 121 17.04 -10.40 -22.38
N VAL A 122 17.08 -10.19 -21.06
CA VAL A 122 18.31 -9.87 -20.34
C VAL A 122 19.08 -11.17 -20.12
N ASP A 123 19.41 -11.85 -21.21
CA ASP A 123 20.36 -12.95 -21.25
C ASP A 123 21.33 -12.68 -22.39
N SER A 124 22.38 -11.93 -22.08
CA SER A 124 23.56 -11.81 -22.93
C SER A 124 24.77 -11.48 -22.08
N HIS A 125 25.42 -12.53 -21.61
CA HIS A 125 26.86 -12.51 -21.39
C HIS A 125 27.54 -12.10 -22.71
N SER A 126 27.78 -10.81 -22.88
CA SER A 126 28.67 -10.31 -23.91
C SER A 126 29.55 -9.23 -23.29
N ALA A 127 30.77 -9.66 -22.98
CA ALA A 127 31.88 -8.78 -22.68
C ALA A 127 32.13 -7.90 -23.91
N ASN A 128 31.58 -6.70 -23.93
CA ASN A 128 32.09 -5.64 -24.78
C ASN A 128 32.05 -4.32 -24.03
N GLN A 129 33.24 -3.83 -23.68
CA GLN A 129 33.44 -2.50 -23.11
C GLN A 129 33.12 -1.46 -24.18
N GLY A 130 31.91 -0.93 -24.15
CA GLY A 130 31.49 0.19 -24.98
C GLY A 130 30.35 0.91 -24.28
N HIS A 131 30.66 2.06 -23.66
CA HIS A 131 29.75 3.09 -23.17
C HIS A 131 28.31 2.63 -22.90
N GLN A 132 28.11 1.99 -21.74
CA GLN A 132 26.79 1.79 -21.16
C GLN A 132 26.14 3.18 -21.00
N PRO A 133 24.94 3.44 -21.56
CA PRO A 133 24.21 4.65 -21.23
C PRO A 133 23.94 4.59 -19.73
N ILE A 134 24.31 5.65 -19.03
CA ILE A 134 24.26 5.77 -17.57
C ILE A 134 22.83 5.47 -17.10
N SER A 135 22.56 4.23 -16.72
CA SER A 135 21.33 3.84 -16.02
C SER A 135 21.47 4.23 -14.55
N SER A 136 21.68 5.53 -14.29
CA SER A 136 21.54 6.11 -12.95
C SER A 136 20.27 6.97 -12.90
N GLY A 137 19.14 6.36 -13.28
CA GLY A 137 17.82 6.91 -12.99
C GLY A 137 17.40 6.60 -11.56
N TYR A 138 16.68 7.52 -10.92
CA TYR A 138 15.96 7.29 -9.67
C TYR A 138 15.12 5.99 -9.78
N MET A 139 15.23 5.10 -8.78
CA MET A 139 14.71 3.71 -8.75
C MET A 139 15.31 2.69 -9.74
N GLY A 140 16.13 3.11 -10.70
CA GLY A 140 16.99 2.24 -11.54
C GLY A 140 16.35 0.92 -11.98
N HIS A 141 16.95 -0.20 -11.57
CA HIS A 141 16.49 -1.55 -11.88
C HIS A 141 15.38 -2.07 -10.96
N THR A 142 14.91 -1.30 -9.98
CA THR A 142 13.86 -1.74 -9.04
C THR A 142 12.48 -1.75 -9.70
N PHE A 143 12.23 -0.82 -10.63
CA PHE A 143 10.91 -0.63 -11.23
C PHE A 143 10.32 -1.89 -11.88
N PRO A 144 11.04 -2.65 -12.73
CA PRO A 144 10.50 -3.90 -13.29
C PRO A 144 10.12 -4.96 -12.24
N TYR A 145 10.81 -4.98 -11.10
CA TYR A 145 10.47 -5.90 -10.00
C TYR A 145 9.22 -5.45 -9.26
N VAL A 146 9.03 -4.13 -9.11
CA VAL A 146 7.80 -3.54 -8.55
C VAL A 146 6.61 -3.84 -9.46
N CYS A 147 6.74 -3.70 -10.78
CA CYS A 147 5.69 -4.06 -11.74
C CYS A 147 5.27 -5.53 -11.59
N ARG A 148 6.24 -6.46 -11.66
CA ARG A 148 5.95 -7.90 -11.49
C ARG A 148 5.34 -8.24 -10.13
N PHE A 149 5.76 -7.54 -9.07
CA PHE A 149 5.17 -7.71 -7.75
C PHE A 149 3.68 -7.33 -7.75
N TRP A 150 3.33 -6.20 -8.36
CA TRP A 150 1.94 -5.75 -8.45
C TRP A 150 1.09 -6.60 -9.40
N SER A 151 1.66 -7.19 -10.47
CA SER A 151 0.95 -8.20 -11.28
C SER A 151 0.49 -9.40 -10.46
N ILE A 152 1.37 -9.93 -9.60
CA ILE A 152 1.00 -11.07 -8.74
C ILE A 152 -0.14 -10.66 -7.80
N LEU A 153 -0.10 -9.44 -7.27
CA LEU A 153 -1.11 -8.94 -6.34
C LEU A 153 -2.43 -8.54 -7.00
N SER A 154 -2.43 -8.07 -8.25
CA SER A 154 -3.67 -7.77 -8.97
C SER A 154 -4.50 -9.05 -9.13
N GLU A 155 -3.87 -10.18 -9.48
CA GLU A 155 -4.55 -11.47 -9.54
C GLU A 155 -5.11 -11.90 -8.17
N VAL A 156 -4.38 -11.67 -7.07
CA VAL A 156 -4.90 -11.94 -5.71
C VAL A 156 -6.11 -11.07 -5.42
N SER A 157 -6.02 -9.77 -5.73
CA SER A 157 -7.08 -8.80 -5.50
C SER A 157 -8.35 -9.15 -6.29
N GLU A 158 -8.22 -9.54 -7.55
CA GLU A 158 -9.35 -9.98 -8.37
C GLU A 158 -10.05 -11.20 -7.78
N VAL A 159 -9.29 -12.21 -7.34
CA VAL A 159 -9.85 -13.44 -6.76
C VAL A 159 -10.50 -13.21 -5.40
N TYR A 160 -9.97 -12.28 -4.59
CA TYR A 160 -10.49 -11.99 -3.25
C TYR A 160 -11.60 -10.92 -3.24
N SER A 161 -11.69 -10.08 -4.27
CA SER A 161 -12.69 -8.99 -4.35
C SER A 161 -13.92 -9.34 -5.21
N GLY A 162 -13.85 -10.36 -6.08
CA GLY A 162 -14.96 -10.75 -6.93
C GLY A 162 -15.92 -11.75 -6.27
N ASP A 163 -17.23 -11.62 -6.51
CA ASP A 163 -18.24 -12.69 -6.33
C ASP A 163 -18.06 -13.87 -7.34
N GLY A 164 -16.91 -13.93 -8.03
CA GLY A 164 -16.73 -14.64 -9.29
C GLY A 164 -16.17 -16.05 -9.15
N GLN A 165 -16.91 -17.00 -9.75
CA GLN A 165 -16.42 -18.34 -10.06
C GLN A 165 -15.25 -18.27 -11.05
N LEU A 166 -14.04 -18.58 -10.57
CA LEU A 166 -12.98 -19.04 -11.48
C LEU A 166 -13.43 -20.35 -12.16
N PRO A 167 -12.99 -20.65 -13.39
CA PRO A 167 -13.32 -21.91 -14.09
C PRO A 167 -12.89 -23.18 -13.32
N TRP A 168 -12.12 -23.03 -12.24
CA TRP A 168 -11.57 -24.12 -11.42
C TRP A 168 -12.25 -24.24 -10.04
N GLY A 169 -13.39 -23.56 -9.80
CA GLY A 169 -14.18 -23.72 -8.57
C GLY A 169 -13.45 -23.40 -7.26
N SER A 170 -12.34 -22.64 -7.34
CA SER A 170 -11.34 -22.47 -6.29
C SER A 170 -11.24 -21.04 -5.74
N SER A 171 -12.32 -20.26 -5.86
CA SER A 171 -12.35 -18.87 -5.36
C SER A 171 -11.92 -18.84 -3.89
N GLY A 172 -10.82 -18.16 -3.59
CA GLY A 172 -10.32 -18.01 -2.23
C GLY A 172 -9.82 -19.28 -1.53
N SER A 173 -9.36 -20.32 -2.25
CA SER A 173 -8.90 -21.57 -1.62
C SER A 173 -7.48 -21.49 -1.04
N LEU A 174 -7.17 -22.34 -0.04
CA LEU A 174 -5.82 -22.42 0.55
C LEU A 174 -4.76 -22.82 -0.49
N SER A 175 -5.12 -23.64 -1.48
CA SER A 175 -4.19 -24.02 -2.55
C SER A 175 -3.88 -22.85 -3.50
N PHE A 176 -4.85 -21.95 -3.73
CA PHE A 176 -4.60 -20.71 -4.47
C PHE A 176 -3.66 -19.79 -3.69
N ALA A 177 -3.93 -19.59 -2.39
CA ALA A 177 -3.06 -18.80 -1.52
C ALA A 177 -1.63 -19.36 -1.49
N GLU A 178 -1.50 -20.68 -1.40
CA GLU A 178 -0.21 -21.38 -1.43
C GLU A 178 0.52 -21.20 -2.78
N PHE A 179 -0.19 -21.26 -3.89
CA PHE A 179 0.37 -21.00 -5.21
C PHE A 179 0.90 -19.56 -5.33
N LYS A 180 0.09 -18.57 -4.96
CA LYS A 180 0.50 -17.15 -4.99
C LYS A 180 1.64 -16.84 -4.04
N PHE A 181 1.68 -17.49 -2.88
CA PHE A 181 2.83 -17.39 -1.97
C PHE A 181 4.12 -17.93 -2.61
N ARG A 182 4.06 -19.04 -3.34
CA ARG A 182 5.22 -19.56 -4.08
C ARG A 182 5.66 -18.63 -5.20
N GLU A 183 4.74 -17.99 -5.90
CA GLU A 183 5.09 -16.97 -6.90
C GLU A 183 5.81 -15.79 -6.27
N LEU A 184 5.34 -15.30 -5.11
CA LEU A 184 6.06 -14.26 -4.35
C LEU A 184 7.46 -14.70 -3.91
N LEU A 185 7.63 -15.95 -3.45
CA LEU A 185 8.96 -16.48 -3.10
C LEU A 185 9.88 -16.61 -4.33
N ALA A 186 9.35 -17.06 -5.46
CA ALA A 186 10.10 -17.14 -6.70
C ALA A 186 10.52 -15.73 -7.18
N TRP A 187 9.60 -14.76 -7.10
CA TRP A 187 9.88 -13.36 -7.36
C TRP A 187 10.99 -12.83 -6.45
N SER A 188 10.93 -13.09 -5.13
CA SER A 188 11.95 -12.60 -4.20
C SER A 188 13.32 -13.21 -4.44
N ASN A 189 13.36 -14.50 -4.79
CA ASN A 189 14.61 -15.20 -5.11
C ASN A 189 15.25 -14.75 -6.43
N SER A 190 14.46 -14.14 -7.34
CA SER A 190 14.96 -13.58 -8.60
C SER A 190 15.57 -12.18 -8.48
N MET A 191 15.48 -11.56 -7.29
CA MET A 191 15.99 -10.21 -7.07
C MET A 191 17.53 -10.18 -7.07
N PRO A 192 18.18 -9.19 -7.73
CA PRO A 192 19.63 -9.03 -7.69
C PRO A 192 20.09 -8.72 -6.27
N SER A 193 21.37 -9.00 -5.98
CA SER A 193 21.97 -8.73 -4.65
C SER A 193 21.88 -7.27 -4.18
N ARG A 194 21.68 -6.32 -5.10
CA ARG A 194 21.44 -4.90 -4.77
C ARG A 194 20.02 -4.61 -4.25
N LEU A 195 19.08 -5.52 -4.50
CA LEU A 195 17.69 -5.45 -4.03
C LEU A 195 17.44 -6.43 -2.87
N SER A 196 18.32 -7.41 -2.64
CA SER A 196 18.27 -8.29 -1.47
C SER A 196 18.55 -7.52 -0.18
N GLU A 197 17.90 -7.91 0.92
CA GLU A 197 17.97 -7.22 2.22
C GLU A 197 19.42 -6.96 2.69
N ASN A 198 19.84 -5.69 2.67
CA ASN A 198 21.12 -5.22 3.19
C ASN A 198 20.95 -3.83 3.79
N HIS A 199 21.73 -3.52 4.83
CA HIS A 199 21.64 -2.29 5.63
C HIS A 199 21.98 -1.01 4.85
N HIS A 200 22.53 -1.13 3.64
CA HIS A 200 22.91 -0.01 2.77
C HIS A 200 21.99 0.16 1.55
N ASN A 201 20.87 -0.57 1.50
CA ASN A 201 19.98 -0.46 0.36
C ASN A 201 19.28 0.90 0.32
N PRO A 202 18.97 1.43 -0.87
CA PRO A 202 18.11 2.61 -1.01
C PRO A 202 16.76 2.43 -0.29
N HIS A 203 16.19 3.53 0.20
CA HIS A 203 14.94 3.49 0.97
C HIS A 203 13.77 2.79 0.25
N HIS A 204 13.67 2.90 -1.08
CA HIS A 204 12.61 2.26 -1.86
C HIS A 204 12.71 0.72 -1.85
N VAL A 205 13.89 0.15 -1.64
CA VAL A 205 14.07 -1.30 -1.48
C VAL A 205 13.51 -1.76 -0.14
N GLN A 206 13.70 -0.97 0.92
CA GLN A 206 13.10 -1.27 2.23
C GLN A 206 11.57 -1.24 2.16
N ILE A 207 11.00 -0.26 1.46
CA ILE A 207 9.56 -0.17 1.22
C ILE A 207 9.05 -1.40 0.45
N LEU A 208 9.79 -1.86 -0.57
CA LEU A 208 9.44 -3.07 -1.32
C LEU A 208 9.39 -4.32 -0.43
N HIS A 209 10.35 -4.50 0.49
CA HIS A 209 10.33 -5.60 1.46
C HIS A 209 9.17 -5.48 2.47
N LEU A 210 8.81 -4.28 2.87
CA LEU A 210 7.61 -4.04 3.70
C LEU A 210 6.34 -4.44 2.94
N TRP A 211 6.22 -4.07 1.66
CA TRP A 211 5.10 -4.50 0.81
C TRP A 211 5.07 -6.02 0.60
N PHE A 212 6.22 -6.66 0.44
CA PHE A 212 6.31 -8.12 0.34
C PHE A 212 5.70 -8.82 1.55
N HIS A 213 6.01 -8.38 2.77
CA HIS A 213 5.40 -8.97 3.96
C HIS A 213 3.92 -8.61 4.12
N ALA A 214 3.50 -7.40 3.75
CA ALA A 214 2.08 -7.04 3.71
C ALA A 214 1.29 -7.95 2.73
N ALA A 215 1.84 -8.21 1.55
CA ALA A 215 1.27 -9.11 0.55
C ALA A 215 1.07 -10.54 1.07
N ILE A 216 2.07 -11.10 1.75
CA ILE A 216 1.95 -12.43 2.36
C ILE A 216 0.79 -12.45 3.37
N LEU A 217 0.67 -11.40 4.18
CA LEU A 217 -0.40 -11.30 5.15
C LEU A 217 -1.77 -11.18 4.48
N ASP A 218 -1.91 -10.44 3.38
CA ASP A 218 -3.17 -10.40 2.63
C ASP A 218 -3.55 -11.74 2.01
N ILE A 219 -2.58 -12.43 1.40
CA ILE A 219 -2.79 -13.75 0.77
C ILE A 219 -3.36 -14.74 1.78
N PHE A 220 -2.83 -14.77 3.00
CA PHE A 220 -3.24 -15.75 4.01
C PHE A 220 -4.31 -15.26 4.99
N ARG A 221 -4.64 -13.97 5.03
CA ARG A 221 -5.64 -13.43 6.00
C ARG A 221 -6.97 -14.17 5.99
N PRO A 222 -7.59 -14.49 4.83
CA PRO A 222 -8.87 -15.22 4.80
C PRO A 222 -8.79 -16.63 5.39
N HIS A 223 -7.58 -17.20 5.49
CA HIS A 223 -7.34 -18.59 5.89
C HIS A 223 -6.99 -18.76 7.37
N ILE A 224 -6.82 -17.65 8.10
CA ILE A 224 -6.42 -17.63 9.51
C ILE A 224 -7.63 -17.36 10.43
N GLN A 225 -8.71 -16.78 9.92
CA GLN A 225 -9.92 -16.52 10.70
C GLN A 225 -10.88 -17.72 10.70
N GLY A 226 -11.22 -18.21 11.90
CA GLY A 226 -12.18 -19.29 12.10
C GLY A 226 -11.53 -20.49 12.77
N MET A 227 -11.57 -20.50 14.10
CA MET A 227 -11.22 -21.66 14.93
C MET A 227 -12.07 -22.88 14.54
N SER A 228 -11.58 -23.70 13.59
CA SER A 228 -11.92 -25.12 13.36
C SER A 228 -11.14 -25.79 12.22
N ALA A 229 -10.20 -25.13 11.54
CA ALA A 229 -9.32 -25.80 10.57
C ALA A 229 -7.98 -26.09 11.24
N GLY A 230 -7.81 -27.29 11.81
CA GLY A 230 -6.52 -27.74 12.36
C GLY A 230 -5.39 -27.48 11.36
N ALA A 231 -4.22 -27.04 11.88
CA ALA A 231 -3.00 -26.68 11.17
C ALA A 231 -2.85 -27.38 9.80
N ARG A 232 -3.44 -26.80 8.75
CA ARG A 232 -3.32 -27.34 7.41
C ARG A 232 -1.98 -26.87 6.89
N HIS A 233 -1.00 -27.77 6.92
CA HIS A 233 0.29 -27.52 6.31
C HIS A 233 0.10 -27.16 4.82
N LEU A 234 0.98 -26.30 4.32
CA LEU A 234 1.06 -25.98 2.92
C LEU A 234 1.61 -27.20 2.17
N ARG A 235 0.79 -27.81 1.30
CA ARG A 235 1.01 -29.16 0.75
C ARG A 235 2.18 -29.27 -0.23
N THR A 236 2.58 -28.15 -0.82
CA THR A 236 3.67 -28.03 -1.77
C THR A 236 5.02 -27.82 -1.08
N PHE A 237 5.03 -27.65 0.25
CA PHE A 237 6.25 -27.55 1.05
C PHE A 237 6.56 -28.88 1.75
N ALA A 238 7.83 -29.26 1.76
CA ALA A 238 8.28 -30.53 2.37
C ALA A 238 8.12 -30.56 3.90
N SER A 239 8.15 -29.40 4.56
CA SER A 239 8.07 -29.30 6.01
C SER A 239 6.62 -29.14 6.47
N MET A 240 6.19 -30.03 7.36
CA MET A 240 4.88 -29.96 8.03
C MET A 240 4.75 -28.76 8.99
N ALA A 241 5.86 -28.10 9.32
CA ALA A 241 5.86 -26.90 10.15
C ALA A 241 5.43 -25.63 9.37
N ILE A 242 5.37 -25.70 8.04
CA ILE A 242 4.98 -24.56 7.20
C ILE A 242 3.45 -24.53 7.11
N THR A 243 2.85 -23.72 7.97
CA THR A 243 1.41 -23.45 8.03
C THR A 243 1.15 -21.96 7.71
N PRO A 244 -0.09 -21.58 7.31
CA PRO A 244 -0.46 -20.17 7.15
C PRO A 244 -0.11 -19.33 8.38
N ASP A 245 -0.43 -19.80 9.58
CA ASP A 245 -0.10 -19.11 10.83
C ASP A 245 1.40 -18.91 11.01
N ALA A 246 2.22 -19.93 10.74
CA ALA A 246 3.68 -19.84 10.87
C ALA A 246 4.28 -18.86 9.86
N VAL A 247 3.78 -18.85 8.63
CA VAL A 247 4.20 -17.93 7.56
C VAL A 247 3.82 -16.48 7.91
N CYS A 248 2.61 -16.26 8.41
CA CYS A 248 2.16 -14.93 8.84
C CYS A 248 2.92 -14.45 10.08
N ALA A 249 3.13 -15.30 11.09
CA ALA A 249 3.92 -14.96 12.27
C ALA A 249 5.36 -14.56 11.89
N SER A 250 5.98 -15.32 10.99
CA SER A 250 7.32 -14.99 10.47
C SER A 250 7.33 -13.66 9.71
N SER A 251 6.30 -13.39 8.90
CA SER A 251 6.18 -12.13 8.16
C SER A 251 5.95 -10.93 9.07
N VAL A 252 5.16 -11.08 10.14
CA VAL A 252 4.95 -10.03 11.16
C VAL A 252 6.26 -9.75 11.89
N ALA A 253 6.99 -10.78 12.31
CA ALA A 253 8.28 -10.62 12.99
C ALA A 253 9.27 -9.86 12.10
N GLN A 254 9.37 -10.22 10.81
CA GLN A 254 10.26 -9.53 9.89
C GLN A 254 9.81 -8.11 9.57
N MET A 255 8.50 -7.87 9.48
CA MET A 255 7.97 -6.52 9.28
C MET A 255 8.22 -5.60 10.49
N LYS A 256 8.15 -6.11 11.74
CA LYS A 256 8.56 -5.36 12.94
C LYS A 256 10.03 -4.93 12.86
N TYR A 257 10.91 -5.85 12.44
CA TYR A 257 12.33 -5.56 12.24
C TYR A 257 12.54 -4.49 11.16
N LEU A 258 11.91 -4.65 9.99
CA LEU A 258 12.01 -3.72 8.87
C LEU A 258 11.47 -2.33 9.22
N ILE A 259 10.35 -2.23 9.94
CA ILE A 259 9.81 -0.94 10.43
C ILE A 259 10.84 -0.25 11.34
N THR A 260 11.39 -0.99 12.29
CA THR A 260 12.40 -0.44 13.23
C THR A 260 13.63 0.04 12.47
N ASN A 261 14.18 -0.80 11.59
CA ASN A 261 15.31 -0.46 10.74
C ASN A 261 15.03 0.77 9.86
N TYR A 262 13.84 0.82 9.24
CA TYR A 262 13.45 1.91 8.35
C TYR A 262 13.38 3.25 9.08
N ARG A 263 12.77 3.26 10.27
CA ARG A 263 12.67 4.45 11.11
C ARG A 263 14.03 4.93 11.63
N LEU A 264 14.93 4.01 11.97
CA LEU A 264 16.25 4.36 12.52
C LEU A 264 17.23 4.85 11.46
N ASN A 265 17.22 4.24 10.27
CA ASN A 265 18.29 4.42 9.29
C ASN A 265 17.89 5.28 8.08
N TYR A 266 16.61 5.64 7.93
CA TYR A 266 16.13 6.36 6.74
C TYR A 266 15.29 7.59 7.11
N GLY A 267 15.82 8.78 6.83
CA GLY A 267 15.08 10.04 6.99
C GLY A 267 13.78 10.10 6.18
N SER A 268 13.72 9.37 5.06
CA SER A 268 12.49 9.22 4.26
C SER A 268 11.31 8.62 5.04
N SER A 269 11.55 7.86 6.11
CA SER A 269 10.48 7.32 6.98
C SER A 269 9.57 8.40 7.55
N ALA A 270 10.06 9.63 7.69
CA ALA A 270 9.30 10.75 8.20
C ALA A 270 8.40 11.44 7.17
N CYS A 271 8.61 11.22 5.87
CA CYS A 271 7.92 11.98 4.82
C CYS A 271 7.38 11.17 3.64
N THR A 272 7.73 9.88 3.50
CA THR A 272 7.09 8.99 2.52
C THR A 272 5.94 8.23 3.15
N ILE A 273 4.75 8.29 2.55
CA ILE A 273 3.57 7.58 3.07
C ILE A 273 3.58 6.10 2.66
N LEU A 274 4.34 5.71 1.63
CA LEU A 274 4.27 4.40 0.97
C LEU A 274 4.46 3.18 1.88
N TRP A 275 5.10 3.35 3.03
CA TRP A 275 5.37 2.27 3.99
C TRP A 275 4.33 2.18 5.12
N HIS A 276 3.38 3.12 5.21
CA HIS A 276 2.43 3.20 6.32
C HIS A 276 1.56 1.94 6.43
N THR A 277 1.33 1.24 5.32
CA THR A 277 0.52 0.01 5.31
C THR A 277 1.13 -1.02 6.26
N ALA A 278 2.45 -1.17 6.28
CA ALA A 278 3.14 -2.06 7.22
C ALA A 278 2.78 -1.79 8.69
N LEU A 279 2.61 -0.51 9.07
CA LEU A 279 2.20 -0.11 10.42
C LEU A 279 0.81 -0.66 10.77
N ILE A 280 -0.14 -0.54 9.84
CA ILE A 280 -1.51 -1.05 10.00
C ILE A 280 -1.48 -2.56 10.18
N TYR A 281 -0.69 -3.28 9.38
CA TYR A 281 -0.61 -4.75 9.43
C TYR A 281 0.02 -5.24 10.74
N VAL A 282 1.10 -4.61 11.20
CA VAL A 282 1.72 -4.97 12.49
C VAL A 282 0.78 -4.71 13.65
N ILE A 283 0.09 -3.56 13.69
CA ILE A 283 -0.91 -3.29 14.73
C ILE A 283 -2.03 -4.33 14.69
N ASN A 284 -2.58 -4.64 13.51
CA ASN A 284 -3.62 -5.66 13.39
C ASN A 284 -3.12 -7.05 13.85
N ALA A 285 -1.92 -7.45 13.46
CA ALA A 285 -1.36 -8.73 13.90
C ALA A 285 -1.18 -8.79 15.42
N ILE A 286 -0.67 -7.73 16.06
CA ILE A 286 -0.52 -7.65 17.51
C ILE A 286 -1.88 -7.66 18.22
N LEU A 287 -2.88 -6.97 17.66
CA LEU A 287 -4.21 -6.87 18.27
C LEU A 287 -4.97 -8.19 18.23
N ASN A 288 -4.83 -8.96 17.16
CA ASN A 288 -5.57 -10.21 16.96
C ASN A 288 -4.77 -11.47 17.34
N GLY A 289 -3.46 -11.36 17.57
CA GLY A 289 -2.59 -12.46 17.99
C GLY A 289 -2.33 -12.53 19.49
N PRO A 290 -1.60 -13.56 19.96
CA PRO A 290 -1.14 -13.63 21.35
C PRO A 290 -0.23 -12.44 21.68
N LYS A 291 -0.41 -11.85 22.87
CA LYS A 291 0.38 -10.70 23.31
C LYS A 291 1.78 -11.15 23.74
N GLU A 292 2.78 -10.78 22.94
CA GLU A 292 4.21 -10.89 23.29
C GLU A 292 4.60 -9.88 24.38
N GLU A 293 5.72 -10.07 25.08
CA GLU A 293 6.16 -9.17 26.17
C GLU A 293 6.25 -7.68 25.74
N ASN A 294 6.70 -7.42 24.52
CA ASN A 294 6.92 -6.06 23.99
C ASN A 294 5.77 -5.52 23.12
N TRP A 295 4.60 -6.17 23.14
CA TRP A 295 3.48 -5.85 22.24
C TRP A 295 3.07 -4.37 22.27
N TYR A 296 3.10 -3.75 23.45
CA TYR A 296 2.70 -2.36 23.63
C TYR A 296 3.75 -1.39 23.06
N SER A 297 5.03 -1.69 23.24
CA SER A 297 6.14 -0.92 22.65
C SER A 297 6.10 -0.95 21.13
N ASP A 298 5.79 -2.10 20.53
CA ASP A 298 5.63 -2.26 19.08
C ASP A 298 4.44 -1.43 18.55
N ILE A 299 3.32 -1.42 19.27
CA ILE A 299 2.16 -0.57 18.92
C ILE A 299 2.54 0.90 18.99
N LEU A 300 3.21 1.34 20.06
CA LEU A 300 3.64 2.73 20.18
C LEU A 300 4.62 3.10 19.06
N LEU A 301 5.56 2.23 18.72
CA LEU A 301 6.48 2.43 17.59
C LEU A 301 5.69 2.65 16.28
N CYS A 302 4.62 1.91 16.06
CA CYS A 302 3.80 2.05 14.86
C CYS A 302 2.93 3.31 14.89
N VAL A 303 2.26 3.61 16.00
CA VAL A 303 1.36 4.77 16.11
C VAL A 303 2.14 6.08 16.06
N TYR A 304 3.27 6.20 16.77
CA TYR A 304 4.09 7.41 16.75
C TYR A 304 4.83 7.63 15.41
N ALA A 305 4.87 6.65 14.52
CA ALA A 305 5.34 6.89 13.16
C ALA A 305 4.42 7.86 12.38
N TYR A 306 3.13 7.94 12.76
CA TYR A 306 2.20 8.90 12.16
C TYR A 306 2.44 10.34 12.62
N GLU A 307 3.20 10.57 13.70
CA GLU A 307 3.57 11.92 14.14
C GLU A 307 4.41 12.63 13.08
N SER A 308 5.45 11.95 12.57
CA SER A 308 6.32 12.51 11.54
C SER A 308 5.62 12.56 10.18
N LEU A 309 4.89 11.50 9.81
CA LEU A 309 4.11 11.46 8.57
C LEU A 309 3.04 12.55 8.53
N GLY A 310 2.42 12.87 9.66
CA GLY A 310 1.41 13.93 9.79
C GLY A 310 1.88 15.32 9.37
N ARG A 311 3.19 15.57 9.33
CA ARG A 311 3.75 16.83 8.78
C ARG A 311 3.58 16.94 7.27
N SER A 312 3.59 15.80 6.57
CA SER A 312 3.57 15.74 5.11
C SER A 312 2.27 15.20 4.53
N TRP A 313 1.46 14.53 5.35
CA TRP A 313 0.30 13.75 4.94
C TRP A 313 -0.82 13.98 5.94
N ARG A 314 -1.78 14.82 5.58
CA ARG A 314 -2.95 15.14 6.42
C ARG A 314 -3.72 13.88 6.83
N VAL A 315 -3.84 12.90 5.93
CA VAL A 315 -4.52 11.64 6.19
C VAL A 315 -3.91 10.85 7.36
N ALA A 316 -2.62 11.04 7.66
CA ALA A 316 -1.93 10.33 8.75
C ALA A 316 -2.60 10.52 10.11
N GLY A 317 -3.14 11.71 10.40
CA GLY A 317 -3.85 11.98 11.65
C GLY A 317 -5.12 11.16 11.79
N ALA A 318 -5.91 11.06 10.71
CA ALA A 318 -7.11 10.23 10.69
C ALA A 318 -6.77 8.73 10.83
N ILE A 319 -5.69 8.26 10.17
CA ILE A 319 -5.23 6.88 10.31
C ILE A 319 -4.83 6.59 11.76
N ALA A 320 -4.04 7.46 12.38
CA ALA A 320 -3.62 7.29 13.76
C ALA A 320 -4.82 7.27 14.72
N LYS A 321 -5.79 8.17 14.52
CA LYS A 321 -7.04 8.20 15.31
C LYS A 321 -7.85 6.92 15.14
N GLY A 322 -8.02 6.42 13.91
CA GLY A 322 -8.68 5.15 13.62
C GLY A 322 -7.96 3.95 14.26
N LEU A 323 -6.63 3.90 14.20
CA LEU A 323 -5.82 2.88 14.86
C LEU A 323 -5.96 2.94 16.39
N LEU A 324 -5.96 4.14 16.99
CA LEU A 324 -6.15 4.29 18.43
C LEU A 324 -7.53 3.82 18.88
N SER A 325 -8.58 4.09 18.10
CA SER A 325 -9.92 3.51 18.32
C SER A 325 -9.87 1.98 18.30
N LEU A 326 -9.23 1.39 17.28
CA LEU A 326 -9.10 -0.05 17.16
C LEU A 326 -8.33 -0.65 18.34
N ILE A 327 -7.22 -0.03 18.74
CA ILE A 327 -6.40 -0.43 19.89
C ILE A 327 -7.25 -0.39 21.16
N MET A 328 -8.05 0.66 21.37
CA MET A 328 -8.93 0.76 22.54
C MET A 328 -10.01 -0.33 22.55
N GLN A 329 -10.54 -0.73 21.40
CA GLN A 329 -11.55 -1.78 21.30
C GLN A 329 -10.95 -3.18 21.54
N LYS A 330 -9.74 -3.44 21.04
CA LYS A 330 -9.11 -4.78 21.04
C LYS A 330 -8.00 -4.98 22.08
N SER A 331 -7.84 -4.05 23.03
CA SER A 331 -6.83 -4.18 24.09
C SER A 331 -7.20 -3.42 25.36
N ASP A 332 -6.42 -3.64 26.42
CA ASP A 332 -6.61 -2.98 27.72
C ASP A 332 -6.03 -1.57 27.80
N VAL A 333 -5.66 -0.96 26.67
CA VAL A 333 -5.12 0.42 26.66
C VAL A 333 -6.17 1.41 27.19
N PRO A 334 -5.88 2.17 28.26
CA PRO A 334 -6.82 3.13 28.83
C PRO A 334 -7.15 4.30 27.89
N SER A 335 -8.38 4.79 27.96
CA SER A 335 -8.86 6.01 27.28
C SER A 335 -7.94 7.22 27.46
N ARG A 336 -7.47 7.48 28.69
CA ARG A 336 -6.54 8.58 29.02
C ARG A 336 -5.22 8.47 28.26
N THR A 337 -4.75 7.25 28.04
CA THR A 337 -3.50 6.99 27.33
C THR A 337 -3.69 7.23 25.85
N ALA A 338 -4.80 6.74 25.27
CA ALA A 338 -5.14 6.98 23.87
C ALA A 338 -5.33 8.48 23.59
N ARG A 339 -6.03 9.22 24.46
CA ARG A 339 -6.18 10.69 24.36
C ARG A 339 -4.83 11.41 24.41
N ARG A 340 -3.93 11.00 25.32
CA ARG A 340 -2.59 11.57 25.39
C ARG A 340 -1.80 11.34 24.11
N ILE A 341 -1.82 10.12 23.59
CA ILE A 341 -1.13 9.80 22.33
C ILE A 341 -1.71 10.64 21.20
N LEU A 342 -3.04 10.68 21.05
CA LEU A 342 -3.67 11.49 20.00
C LEU A 342 -3.28 12.97 20.10
N HIS A 343 -3.30 13.54 21.30
CA HIS A 343 -2.86 14.92 21.53
C HIS A 343 -1.38 15.16 21.16
N ASP A 344 -0.50 14.19 21.40
CA ASP A 344 0.90 14.28 20.97
C ASP A 344 1.03 14.29 19.44
N LEU A 345 0.14 13.57 18.73
CA LEU A 345 0.13 13.49 17.26
C LEU A 345 -0.51 14.71 16.59
N GLU A 346 -1.51 15.35 17.22
CA GLU A 346 -2.27 16.50 16.69
C GLU A 346 -1.54 17.84 16.80
N ARG A 347 -0.22 17.84 17.02
CA ARG A 347 0.59 19.08 17.18
C ARG A 347 0.64 19.99 15.94
N ASN A 348 0.14 19.54 14.79
CA ASN A 348 0.04 20.36 13.59
C ASN A 348 -1.42 20.75 13.33
N PRO A 349 -1.75 22.05 13.25
CA PRO A 349 -3.08 22.49 12.86
C PRO A 349 -3.45 21.91 11.48
N ASP A 350 -4.73 21.56 11.31
CA ASP A 350 -5.24 21.20 9.99
C ASP A 350 -5.31 22.45 9.12
N HIS A 351 -4.38 22.59 8.19
CA HIS A 351 -4.29 23.75 7.29
C HIS A 351 -5.17 23.60 6.04
N PHE A 352 -5.73 22.41 5.79
CA PHE A 352 -6.59 22.17 4.63
C PHE A 352 -8.08 22.15 5.05
N PRO A 353 -8.95 22.93 4.38
CA PRO A 353 -10.37 22.91 4.68
C PRO A 353 -11.04 21.60 4.22
N GLY A 354 -12.05 21.16 4.96
CA GLY A 354 -12.91 20.02 4.62
C GLY A 354 -12.77 18.82 5.55
N GLU A 355 -13.67 17.85 5.47
CA GLU A 355 -13.57 16.61 6.26
C GLU A 355 -12.50 15.68 5.66
N ILE A 356 -11.74 14.97 6.51
CA ILE A 356 -10.81 13.93 6.06
C ILE A 356 -11.62 12.69 5.68
N ARG A 357 -11.55 12.30 4.39
CA ARG A 357 -12.13 11.09 3.82
C ARG A 357 -11.01 10.08 3.59
N ALA A 358 -11.05 8.98 4.32
CA ALA A 358 -10.08 7.89 4.22
C ALA A 358 -10.86 6.56 4.24
N THR A 359 -11.19 6.07 3.04
CA THR A 359 -12.05 4.90 2.85
C THR A 359 -11.29 3.58 2.86
N PHE A 360 -9.96 3.60 2.95
CA PHE A 360 -9.18 2.38 3.11
C PHE A 360 -9.33 1.80 4.52
N MET A 361 -9.07 0.49 4.62
CA MET A 361 -9.31 -0.31 5.81
C MET A 361 -8.23 -0.10 6.87
N VAL A 362 -8.64 -0.04 8.13
CA VAL A 362 -7.74 -0.04 9.30
C VAL A 362 -7.98 -1.25 10.20
N ASP A 363 -9.21 -1.76 10.32
CA ASP A 363 -9.46 -3.08 10.89
C ASP A 363 -9.47 -4.13 9.78
N LEU A 364 -8.29 -4.70 9.51
CA LEU A 364 -8.09 -5.62 8.39
C LEU A 364 -8.86 -6.92 8.57
N ASN A 365 -9.20 -7.28 9.81
CA ASN A 365 -9.97 -8.48 10.10
C ASN A 365 -11.46 -8.26 9.89
N LEU A 366 -11.99 -7.14 10.38
CA LEU A 366 -13.39 -6.74 10.15
C LEU A 366 -13.66 -6.49 8.66
N ALA A 367 -12.65 -6.02 7.91
CA ALA A 367 -12.77 -5.78 6.48
C ALA A 367 -13.19 -7.00 5.66
N LEU A 368 -12.99 -8.23 6.16
CA LEU A 368 -13.43 -9.44 5.46
C LEU A 368 -14.95 -9.67 5.53
N SER A 369 -15.62 -9.15 6.57
CA SER A 369 -17.05 -9.39 6.81
C SER A 369 -17.90 -8.12 6.77
N ASP A 370 -17.34 -6.98 7.18
CA ASP A 370 -17.97 -5.66 7.14
C ASP A 370 -16.93 -4.60 6.74
N PRO A 371 -16.63 -4.47 5.44
CA PRO A 371 -15.71 -3.45 4.93
C PRO A 371 -16.12 -2.03 5.32
N GLY A 372 -17.42 -1.73 5.43
CA GLY A 372 -17.90 -0.38 5.73
C GLY A 372 -17.47 0.09 7.12
N SER A 373 -17.63 -0.77 8.12
CA SER A 373 -17.26 -0.47 9.51
C SER A 373 -15.76 -0.61 9.78
N ALA A 374 -14.99 -1.20 8.86
CA ALA A 374 -13.54 -1.41 8.99
C ALA A 374 -12.67 -0.23 8.52
N THR A 375 -13.29 0.81 7.96
CA THR A 375 -12.61 1.96 7.35
C THR A 375 -11.91 2.86 8.38
N VAL A 376 -10.86 3.57 7.97
CA VAL A 376 -10.23 4.62 8.80
C VAL A 376 -11.26 5.65 9.24
N GLU A 377 -12.10 6.14 8.33
CA GLU A 377 -13.11 7.16 8.63
C GLU A 377 -14.08 6.69 9.74
N HIS A 378 -14.61 5.47 9.62
CA HIS A 378 -15.55 4.93 10.60
C HIS A 378 -14.91 4.83 11.98
N LEU A 379 -13.74 4.20 12.09
CA LEU A 379 -13.08 4.03 13.38
C LEU A 379 -12.58 5.36 13.96
N ALA A 380 -12.13 6.30 13.14
CA ALA A 380 -11.71 7.62 13.62
C ALA A 380 -12.90 8.41 14.21
N LYS A 381 -14.09 8.31 13.60
CA LYS A 381 -15.33 8.91 14.12
C LYS A 381 -15.78 8.31 15.44
N GLN A 382 -15.61 6.99 15.60
CA GLN A 382 -15.94 6.29 16.85
C GLN A 382 -15.00 6.58 18.02
N PHE A 383 -13.90 7.34 17.83
CA PHE A 383 -12.90 7.54 18.88
C PHE A 383 -13.49 8.12 20.17
N GLU A 384 -14.27 9.20 20.08
CA GLU A 384 -14.85 9.85 21.26
C GLU A 384 -15.87 8.95 21.96
N ASP A 385 -16.70 8.25 21.18
CA ASP A 385 -17.67 7.28 21.71
C ASP A 385 -16.97 6.13 22.43
N ASN A 386 -15.88 5.61 21.87
CA ASN A 386 -15.04 4.58 22.49
C ASN A 386 -14.39 5.08 23.79
N VAL A 387 -13.95 6.35 23.84
CA VAL A 387 -13.43 6.99 25.06
C VAL A 387 -14.47 7.03 26.15
N LEU A 388 -15.67 7.53 25.83
CA LEU A 388 -16.78 7.60 26.79
C LEU A 388 -17.15 6.20 27.30
N LEU A 389 -17.35 5.24 26.40
CA LEU A 389 -17.69 3.87 26.75
C LEU A 389 -16.67 3.25 27.71
N LYS A 390 -15.37 3.42 27.42
CA LYS A 390 -14.28 2.85 28.23
C LYS A 390 -14.14 3.54 29.59
N ASP A 391 -14.39 4.84 29.67
CA ASP A 391 -14.44 5.58 30.93
C ASP A 391 -15.60 5.08 31.81
N TYR A 392 -16.80 4.85 31.22
CA TYR A 392 -17.95 4.29 31.94
C TYR A 392 -17.70 2.87 32.45
N THR A 393 -17.18 1.96 31.62
CA THR A 393 -16.93 0.57 32.05
C THR A 393 -15.87 0.49 33.14
N THR A 394 -14.82 1.32 33.06
CA THR A 394 -13.76 1.36 34.08
C THR A 394 -14.30 1.85 35.44
N VAL A 395 -15.23 2.82 35.46
CA VAL A 395 -15.87 3.28 36.71
C VAL A 395 -16.73 2.18 37.32
N LEU A 396 -17.50 1.45 36.49
CA LEU A 396 -18.35 0.35 36.95
C LEU A 396 -17.54 -0.80 37.55
N ASP A 397 -16.42 -1.19 36.93
CA ASP A 397 -15.58 -2.27 37.44
C ASP A 397 -14.89 -1.92 38.77
N ASN A 398 -14.53 -0.65 38.96
CA ASN A 398 -13.98 -0.17 40.22
C ASN A 398 -15.04 -0.11 41.33
N SER A 399 -16.31 0.17 40.99
CA SER A 399 -17.42 0.19 41.94
C SER A 399 -17.88 -1.21 42.40
N ARG A 400 -17.60 -2.26 41.61
CA ARG A 400 -17.91 -3.66 41.96
C ARG A 400 -16.82 -4.36 42.78
N LYS A 401 -15.65 -3.73 42.94
CA LYS A 401 -14.51 -4.23 43.72
C LYS A 401 -14.41 -3.61 45.12
N GLN A 402 -15.36 -2.74 45.48
CA GLN A 402 -15.61 -2.24 46.83
C GLN A 402 -16.83 -2.96 47.40
#